data_AF-A6DQF4-F1
#
_entry.id   AF-A6DQF4-F1
#
_cell.length_a   1.000
_cell.length_b   1.000
_cell.length_c   1.000
_cell.angle_alpha   90.00
_cell.angle_beta   90.00
_cell.angle_gamma   90.00
#
_symmetry.space_group_name_H-M   'P 1'
#
loop_
_entity.id
_entity.type
_entity.pdbx_description
1 polymer ?
#
loop_
_entity_poly.entity_id
_entity_poly.type
_entity_poly.pdbx_seq_one_letter_code
_entity_poly.pdbx_strand_id
1 'polypeptide(L)'
;MISDTINRKEDSSKRLALRSNTSTLVNVIVEGTSCSRFESEVIADKAVEVFGIGPYSPDAELQPGQMKWKAISALEPAGKPLAACQFKIITLTVHQLEDDQEVYLKYGRSAKRANQIVRMCEECYDQECLLTQEDLACILDCDVKTVRNDIRDYQKKHECLVPTRGNKKDIGPGITHRTKAIEKFIQGECPEDIARNMQHSLRAIERYITSFCRIVHYQSEVSDTLKHP
;
A
#
# COMPACT_ATOMS: atom_id res chain seq x y z
N MET A 1 22.18 -13.41 23.60
CA MET A 1 21.08 -12.46 23.88
C MET A 1 20.72 -11.56 22.68
N ILE A 2 21.62 -10.71 22.15
CA ILE A 2 21.29 -9.87 20.97
C ILE A 2 21.15 -10.73 19.70
N SER A 3 22.08 -11.67 19.43
CA SER A 3 22.00 -12.58 18.27
C SER A 3 20.77 -13.50 18.31
N ASP A 4 20.37 -14.00 19.49
CA ASP A 4 19.17 -14.84 19.63
C ASP A 4 17.88 -14.09 19.31
N THR A 5 17.84 -12.80 19.62
CA THR A 5 16.66 -11.96 19.37
C THR A 5 16.53 -11.64 17.88
N ILE A 6 17.65 -11.40 17.19
CA ILE A 6 17.69 -11.19 15.73
C ILE A 6 17.25 -12.47 15.00
N ASN A 7 17.79 -13.63 15.40
CA ASN A 7 17.47 -14.91 14.78
C ASN A 7 15.97 -15.27 14.94
N ARG A 8 15.40 -15.08 16.15
CA ARG A 8 13.95 -15.25 16.38
C ARG A 8 13.09 -14.30 15.54
N LYS A 9 13.55 -13.07 15.32
CA LYS A 9 12.84 -12.07 14.50
C LYS A 9 12.82 -12.52 13.02
N GLU A 10 13.93 -13.04 12.51
CA GLU A 10 14.03 -13.59 11.15
C GLU A 10 13.23 -14.88 10.96
N ASP A 11 13.23 -15.79 11.92
CA ASP A 11 12.44 -17.02 11.83
C ASP A 11 10.94 -16.73 11.86
N SER A 12 10.50 -15.78 12.69
CA SER A 12 9.12 -15.34 12.69
C SER A 12 8.71 -14.67 11.38
N SER A 13 9.63 -13.94 10.74
CA SER A 13 9.46 -13.33 9.42
C SER A 13 9.21 -14.37 8.33
N LYS A 14 10.08 -15.39 8.25
CA LYS A 14 10.03 -16.43 7.23
C LYS A 14 8.70 -17.19 7.25
N ARG A 15 8.17 -17.47 8.44
CA ARG A 15 6.86 -18.14 8.59
C ARG A 15 5.70 -17.31 8.07
N LEU A 16 5.77 -15.99 8.16
CA LEU A 16 4.69 -15.11 7.75
C LEU A 16 4.63 -14.96 6.22
N ALA A 17 5.78 -14.93 5.56
CA ALA A 17 5.88 -14.85 4.10
C ALA A 17 5.15 -16.00 3.38
N LEU A 18 5.11 -17.20 3.97
CA LEU A 18 4.40 -18.38 3.43
C LEU A 18 2.89 -18.18 3.24
N ARG A 19 2.29 -17.14 3.83
CA ARG A 19 0.86 -16.85 3.70
C ARG A 19 0.51 -16.00 2.48
N SER A 20 1.50 -15.56 1.70
CA SER A 20 1.31 -14.83 0.46
C SER A 20 0.82 -15.74 -0.67
N ASN A 21 -0.16 -15.31 -1.46
CA ASN A 21 -0.62 -16.04 -2.65
C ASN A 21 0.53 -16.28 -3.64
N THR A 22 1.48 -15.35 -3.76
CA THR A 22 2.69 -15.52 -4.56
C THR A 22 3.53 -16.69 -4.04
N SER A 23 3.72 -16.80 -2.73
CA SER A 23 4.45 -17.93 -2.12
C SER A 23 3.75 -19.27 -2.36
N THR A 24 2.42 -19.30 -2.30
CA THR A 24 1.63 -20.49 -2.65
C THR A 24 1.81 -20.85 -4.12
N LEU A 25 1.70 -19.88 -5.03
CA LEU A 25 1.87 -20.10 -6.46
C LEU A 25 3.27 -20.61 -6.81
N VAL A 26 4.32 -20.03 -6.21
CA VAL A 26 5.70 -20.50 -6.37
C VAL A 26 5.83 -21.97 -5.97
N ASN A 27 5.27 -22.37 -4.83
CA ASN A 27 5.33 -23.76 -4.38
C ASN A 27 4.58 -24.70 -5.34
N VAL A 28 3.40 -24.30 -5.81
CA VAL A 28 2.63 -25.08 -6.80
C VAL A 28 3.41 -25.25 -8.10
N ILE A 29 4.12 -24.21 -8.57
CA ILE A 29 4.96 -24.29 -9.77
C ILE A 29 6.15 -25.23 -9.54
N VAL A 30 6.88 -25.11 -8.43
CA VAL A 30 8.02 -25.99 -8.11
C VAL A 30 7.60 -27.46 -8.00
N GLU A 31 6.44 -27.73 -7.41
CA GLU A 31 5.93 -29.11 -7.24
C GLU A 31 5.36 -29.67 -8.56
N GLY A 32 4.69 -28.84 -9.35
CA GLY A 32 4.00 -29.25 -10.57
C GLY A 32 4.87 -29.18 -11.84
N THR A 33 5.94 -28.41 -11.81
CA THR A 33 6.87 -28.21 -12.92
C THR A 33 8.27 -28.26 -12.33
N SER A 34 9.20 -29.05 -12.89
CA SER A 34 10.56 -29.20 -12.34
C SER A 34 11.43 -27.93 -12.42
N CYS A 35 10.81 -26.75 -12.46
CA CYS A 35 11.42 -25.45 -12.35
C CYS A 35 12.07 -25.25 -10.98
N SER A 36 13.19 -24.53 -10.99
CA SER A 36 13.81 -24.04 -9.76
C SER A 36 12.91 -23.02 -9.05
N ARG A 37 13.17 -22.78 -7.76
CA ARG A 37 12.46 -21.74 -6.98
C ARG A 37 12.61 -20.36 -7.60
N PHE A 38 13.80 -20.03 -8.11
CA PHE A 38 14.05 -18.74 -8.78
C PHE A 38 13.20 -18.58 -10.05
N GLU A 39 13.18 -19.59 -10.93
CA GLU A 39 12.34 -19.55 -12.13
C GLU A 39 10.86 -19.45 -11.77
N SER A 40 10.44 -20.14 -10.72
CA SER A 40 9.06 -20.14 -10.23
C SER A 40 8.64 -18.77 -9.67
N GLU A 41 9.53 -18.05 -8.99
CA GLU A 41 9.30 -16.67 -8.53
C GLU A 41 9.08 -15.72 -9.72
N VAL A 42 9.93 -15.80 -10.74
CA VAL A 42 9.79 -15.00 -11.97
C VAL A 42 8.48 -15.33 -12.70
N ILE A 43 8.11 -16.60 -12.79
CA ILE A 43 6.84 -17.04 -13.41
C ILE A 43 5.64 -16.52 -12.60
N ALA A 44 5.68 -16.60 -11.27
CA ALA A 44 4.61 -16.11 -10.41
C ALA A 44 4.40 -14.60 -10.56
N ASP A 45 5.48 -13.82 -10.63
CA ASP A 45 5.42 -12.38 -10.87
C ASP A 45 4.80 -12.06 -12.24
N LYS A 46 5.13 -12.84 -13.27
CA LYS A 46 4.55 -12.68 -14.62
C LYS A 46 3.10 -13.14 -14.72
N ALA A 47 2.70 -14.14 -13.93
CA ALA A 47 1.31 -14.59 -13.88
C ALA A 47 0.37 -13.48 -13.37
N VAL A 48 0.79 -12.72 -12.35
CA VAL A 48 0.05 -11.55 -11.85
C VAL A 48 -0.17 -10.51 -12.94
N GLU A 49 0.84 -10.29 -13.79
CA GLU A 49 0.77 -9.36 -14.93
C GLU A 49 -0.16 -9.86 -16.04
N VAL A 50 -0.06 -11.15 -16.42
CA VAL A 50 -0.81 -11.73 -17.55
C VAL A 50 -2.27 -11.98 -17.21
N PHE A 51 -2.57 -12.50 -16.02
CA PHE A 51 -3.93 -12.86 -15.64
C PHE A 51 -4.74 -11.67 -15.08
N GLY A 52 -4.16 -10.48 -15.01
CA GLY A 52 -4.85 -9.30 -14.48
C GLY A 52 -5.33 -9.51 -13.03
N ILE A 53 -4.67 -10.39 -12.27
CA ILE A 53 -4.91 -10.62 -10.83
C ILE A 53 -4.30 -9.42 -10.09
N GLY A 54 -4.90 -8.26 -10.31
CA GLY A 54 -4.50 -6.98 -9.73
C GLY A 54 -5.61 -6.42 -8.84
N PRO A 55 -5.30 -5.39 -8.03
CA PRO A 55 -6.22 -4.76 -7.09
C PRO A 55 -7.45 -4.08 -7.74
N TYR A 56 -7.60 -4.16 -9.08
CA TYR A 56 -8.63 -3.49 -9.86
C TYR A 56 -9.69 -4.42 -10.47
N SER A 57 -9.70 -5.72 -10.18
CA SER A 57 -10.84 -6.57 -10.57
C SER A 57 -12.01 -6.36 -9.58
N PRO A 58 -13.19 -5.89 -10.06
CA PRO A 58 -14.33 -5.59 -9.19
C PRO A 58 -14.90 -6.82 -8.45
N ASP A 59 -14.66 -8.02 -9.01
CA ASP A 59 -15.04 -9.32 -8.43
C ASP A 59 -13.83 -10.07 -7.83
N ALA A 60 -12.72 -9.38 -7.57
CA ALA A 60 -11.53 -10.01 -6.98
C ALA A 60 -11.85 -10.60 -5.60
N GLU A 61 -11.57 -11.90 -5.45
CA GLU A 61 -11.44 -12.51 -4.13
C GLU A 61 -10.41 -11.72 -3.30
N LEU A 62 -10.72 -11.53 -2.02
CA LEU A 62 -9.80 -10.85 -1.08
C LEU A 62 -8.46 -11.56 -1.10
N GLN A 63 -7.40 -10.82 -1.38
CA GLN A 63 -6.04 -11.36 -1.28
C GLN A 63 -5.64 -11.46 0.20
N PRO A 64 -4.72 -12.37 0.57
CA PRO A 64 -4.19 -12.44 1.93
C PRO A 64 -3.69 -11.09 2.42
N GLY A 65 -4.11 -10.71 3.63
CA GLY A 65 -3.77 -9.42 4.23
C GLY A 65 -4.71 -8.27 3.82
N GLN A 66 -5.67 -8.51 2.92
CA GLN A 66 -6.76 -7.59 2.63
C GLN A 66 -8.00 -7.89 3.50
N MET A 67 -8.82 -6.86 3.69
CA MET A 67 -10.12 -6.99 4.35
C MET A 67 -11.16 -6.08 3.71
N LYS A 68 -12.45 -6.41 3.90
CA LYS A 68 -13.54 -5.46 3.67
C LYS A 68 -13.73 -4.58 4.91
N TRP A 69 -13.90 -3.28 4.70
CA TRP A 69 -14.20 -2.32 5.76
C TRP A 69 -15.37 -1.42 5.36
N LYS A 70 -16.13 -0.93 6.35
CA LYS A 70 -17.21 0.02 6.15
C LYS A 70 -16.70 1.43 6.44
N ALA A 71 -16.33 2.17 5.40
CA ALA A 71 -15.77 3.51 5.50
C ALA A 71 -16.79 4.60 5.15
N ILE A 72 -16.50 5.84 5.52
CA ILE A 72 -17.39 6.98 5.29
C ILE A 72 -17.16 7.50 3.88
N SER A 73 -18.23 7.81 3.15
CA SER A 73 -18.11 8.47 1.83
C SER A 73 -17.34 9.79 1.93
N ALA A 74 -16.41 10.00 0.99
CA ALA A 74 -15.66 11.23 0.85
C ALA A 74 -16.55 12.40 0.37
N LEU A 75 -17.79 12.18 -0.08
CA LEU A 75 -18.72 13.26 -0.43
C LEU A 75 -19.38 13.90 0.80
N GLU A 76 -19.39 13.21 1.93
CA GLU A 76 -20.05 13.69 3.15
C GLU A 76 -19.33 14.93 3.74
N PRO A 77 -20.06 16.01 4.07
CA PRO A 77 -19.47 17.23 4.60
C PRO A 77 -18.86 17.01 6.00
N ALA A 78 -17.84 17.81 6.31
CA ALA A 78 -17.23 17.80 7.63
C ALA A 78 -18.24 18.24 8.72
N GLY A 79 -18.17 17.62 9.91
CA GLY A 79 -19.04 17.96 11.04
C GLY A 79 -20.39 17.25 11.08
N LYS A 80 -20.77 16.50 10.04
CA LYS A 80 -21.95 15.63 10.09
C LYS A 80 -21.71 14.48 11.12
N PRO A 81 -22.67 14.19 12.02
CA PRO A 81 -22.55 13.09 12.96
C PRO A 81 -22.36 11.75 12.24
N LEU A 82 -21.49 10.89 12.77
CA LEU A 82 -21.14 9.60 12.16
C LEU A 82 -22.38 8.73 11.85
N ALA A 83 -23.36 8.76 12.75
CA ALA A 83 -24.63 8.03 12.63
C ALA A 83 -25.47 8.45 11.42
N ALA A 84 -25.26 9.67 10.89
CA ALA A 84 -26.00 10.20 9.74
C ALA A 84 -25.18 10.19 8.44
N CYS A 85 -23.91 9.77 8.49
CA CYS A 85 -23.05 9.69 7.32
C CYS A 85 -23.41 8.49 6.43
N GLN A 86 -23.25 8.66 5.12
CA GLN A 86 -23.25 7.54 4.18
C GLN A 86 -21.95 6.75 4.28
N PHE A 87 -22.09 5.43 4.22
CA PHE A 87 -20.98 4.49 4.27
C PHE A 87 -20.92 3.65 3.01
N LYS A 88 -19.72 3.26 2.62
CA LYS A 88 -19.45 2.34 1.51
C LYS A 88 -18.57 1.21 2.02
N ILE A 89 -18.81 0.00 1.52
CA ILE A 89 -17.90 -1.13 1.76
C ILE A 89 -16.74 -1.00 0.78
N ILE A 90 -15.53 -0.98 1.32
CA ILE A 90 -14.27 -0.83 0.59
C ILE A 90 -13.34 -2.02 0.88
N THR A 91 -12.37 -2.25 0.01
CA THR A 91 -11.27 -3.19 0.27
C THR A 91 -10.05 -2.42 0.78
N LEU A 92 -9.42 -2.90 1.85
CA LEU A 92 -8.18 -2.34 2.40
C LEU A 92 -7.11 -3.41 2.47
N THR A 93 -5.87 -3.07 2.13
CA THR A 93 -4.68 -3.90 2.31
C THR A 93 -4.03 -3.57 3.65
N VAL A 94 -4.47 -4.25 4.71
CA VAL A 94 -3.93 -4.06 6.06
C VAL A 94 -2.50 -4.57 6.15
N HIS A 95 -2.23 -5.75 5.58
CA HIS A 95 -0.94 -6.39 5.61
C HIS A 95 -0.41 -6.64 4.21
N GLN A 96 0.64 -5.91 3.84
CA GLN A 96 1.45 -6.21 2.66
C GLN A 96 2.71 -6.91 3.17
N LEU A 97 2.61 -8.22 3.40
CA LEU A 97 3.50 -8.97 4.30
C LEU A 97 4.99 -8.75 4.03
N GLU A 98 5.40 -8.84 2.77
CA GLU A 98 6.80 -8.70 2.37
C GLU A 98 7.29 -7.25 2.50
N ASP A 99 6.52 -6.26 2.01
CA ASP A 99 6.89 -4.83 2.11
C ASP A 99 6.92 -4.38 3.59
N ASP A 100 5.89 -4.75 4.35
CA ASP A 100 5.75 -4.39 5.77
C ASP A 100 6.85 -5.01 6.63
N GLN A 101 7.30 -6.21 6.26
CA GLN A 101 8.36 -6.91 6.96
C GLN A 101 9.73 -6.30 6.69
N GLU A 102 10.03 -5.91 5.45
CA GLU A 102 11.23 -5.16 5.12
C GLU A 102 11.32 -3.86 5.93
N VAL A 103 10.22 -3.10 5.96
CA VAL A 103 10.12 -1.85 6.73
C VAL A 103 10.28 -2.12 8.23
N TYR A 104 9.67 -3.18 8.76
CA TYR A 104 9.83 -3.54 10.17
C TYR A 104 11.27 -3.93 10.54
N LEU A 105 11.97 -4.64 9.65
CA LEU A 105 13.36 -5.02 9.86
C LEU A 105 14.28 -3.81 9.85
N LYS A 106 14.10 -2.89 8.88
CA LYS A 106 14.96 -1.71 8.69
C LYS A 106 14.64 -0.52 9.60
N TYR A 107 13.35 -0.26 9.84
CA TYR A 107 12.88 1.00 10.44
C TYR A 107 12.02 0.81 11.70
N GLY A 108 11.68 -0.44 12.05
CA GLY A 108 10.95 -0.76 13.28
C GLY A 108 9.43 -0.67 13.17
N ARG A 109 8.73 -0.87 14.29
CA ARG A 109 7.26 -1.06 14.33
C ARG A 109 6.47 0.21 13.98
N SER A 110 6.92 1.37 14.45
CA SER A 110 6.22 2.64 14.18
C SER A 110 6.27 2.98 12.69
N ALA A 111 7.43 2.82 12.03
CA ALA A 111 7.53 3.01 10.58
C ALA A 111 6.66 2.02 9.80
N LYS A 112 6.67 0.72 10.15
CA LYS A 112 5.75 -0.27 9.56
C LYS A 112 4.30 0.20 9.70
N ARG A 113 3.88 0.56 10.91
CA ARG A 113 2.48 0.96 11.18
C ARG A 113 2.09 2.25 10.45
N ALA A 114 3.00 3.23 10.36
CA ALA A 114 2.79 4.43 9.57
C ALA A 114 2.55 4.11 8.08
N ASN A 115 3.34 3.22 7.50
CA ASN A 115 3.14 2.77 6.12
C ASN A 115 1.79 2.04 5.94
N GLN A 116 1.38 1.20 6.91
CA GLN A 116 0.07 0.56 6.89
C GLN A 116 -1.06 1.60 6.93
N ILE A 117 -0.96 2.60 7.81
CA ILE A 117 -1.93 3.70 7.94
C ILE A 117 -2.06 4.46 6.61
N VAL A 118 -0.93 4.87 6.04
CA VAL A 118 -0.89 5.68 4.82
C VAL A 118 -1.49 4.90 3.65
N ARG A 119 -1.06 3.65 3.46
CA ARG A 119 -1.60 2.76 2.42
C ARG A 119 -3.13 2.63 2.53
N MET A 120 -3.65 2.30 3.71
CA MET A 120 -5.09 2.15 3.91
C MET A 120 -5.86 3.46 3.68
N CYS A 121 -5.28 4.60 4.07
CA CYS A 121 -5.91 5.89 3.82
C CYS A 121 -5.95 6.23 2.32
N GLU A 122 -4.86 5.98 1.59
CA GLU A 122 -4.81 6.17 0.14
C GLU A 122 -5.78 5.24 -0.59
N GLU A 123 -5.80 3.94 -0.27
CA GLU A 123 -6.75 2.99 -0.87
C GLU A 123 -8.20 3.34 -0.57
N CYS A 124 -8.49 3.84 0.65
CA CYS A 124 -9.82 4.32 1.01
C CYS A 124 -10.20 5.56 0.19
N TYR A 125 -9.25 6.48 0.01
CA TYR A 125 -9.43 7.70 -0.77
C TYR A 125 -9.64 7.41 -2.27
N ASP A 126 -8.85 6.49 -2.83
CA ASP A 126 -8.98 6.00 -4.21
C ASP A 126 -10.37 5.36 -4.46
N GLN A 127 -11.02 4.85 -3.41
CA GLN A 127 -12.40 4.32 -3.43
C GLN A 127 -13.48 5.35 -3.04
N GLU A 128 -13.13 6.64 -3.05
CA GLU A 128 -13.99 7.79 -2.72
C GLU A 128 -14.52 7.76 -1.27
N CYS A 129 -13.71 7.25 -0.35
CA CYS A 129 -14.03 7.14 1.07
C CYS A 129 -12.94 7.74 1.95
N LEU A 130 -13.22 7.89 3.24
CA LEU A 130 -12.28 8.35 4.25
C LEU A 130 -12.37 7.49 5.50
N LEU A 131 -11.20 7.18 6.08
CA LEU A 131 -11.09 6.53 7.38
C LEU A 131 -10.99 7.56 8.52
N THR A 132 -11.56 7.21 9.66
CA THR A 132 -11.34 7.91 10.93
C THR A 132 -10.08 7.38 11.62
N GLN A 133 -9.58 8.12 12.63
CA GLN A 133 -8.44 7.62 13.41
C GLN A 133 -8.85 6.43 14.28
N GLU A 134 -10.13 6.38 14.67
CA GLU A 134 -10.78 5.29 15.38
C GLU A 134 -10.86 4.01 14.53
N ASP A 135 -11.19 4.13 13.24
CA ASP A 135 -11.15 2.99 12.31
C ASP A 135 -9.75 2.39 12.25
N LEU A 136 -8.74 3.24 12.03
CA LEU A 136 -7.34 2.82 11.94
C LEU A 136 -6.84 2.18 13.24
N ALA A 137 -7.24 2.74 14.39
CA ALA A 137 -6.92 2.23 15.72
C ALA A 137 -7.51 0.83 15.92
N CYS A 138 -8.76 0.64 15.51
CA CYS A 138 -9.45 -0.65 15.56
C CYS A 138 -8.79 -1.69 14.64
N ILE A 139 -8.52 -1.32 13.38
CA ILE A 139 -7.92 -2.23 12.39
C ILE A 139 -6.51 -2.68 12.81
N LEU A 140 -5.72 -1.77 13.40
CA LEU A 140 -4.32 -2.03 13.74
C LEU A 140 -4.11 -2.46 15.20
N ASP A 141 -5.20 -2.65 15.95
CA ASP A 141 -5.19 -3.04 17.37
C ASP A 141 -4.26 -2.14 18.21
N CYS A 142 -4.49 -0.83 18.14
CA CYS A 142 -3.70 0.15 18.89
C CYS A 142 -4.54 1.36 19.31
N ASP A 143 -4.04 2.16 20.23
CA ASP A 143 -4.75 3.37 20.66
C ASP A 143 -4.83 4.44 19.56
N VAL A 144 -5.94 5.19 19.53
CA VAL A 144 -6.12 6.37 18.66
C VAL A 144 -4.98 7.39 18.82
N LYS A 145 -4.45 7.53 20.05
CA LYS A 145 -3.28 8.39 20.33
C LYS A 145 -2.05 7.93 19.55
N THR A 146 -1.86 6.62 19.43
CA THR A 146 -0.75 6.03 18.69
C THR A 146 -0.90 6.30 17.19
N VAL A 147 -2.08 6.05 16.62
CA VAL A 147 -2.40 6.38 15.22
C VAL A 147 -2.15 7.86 14.94
N ARG A 148 -2.64 8.76 15.81
CA ARG A 148 -2.46 10.20 15.66
C ARG A 148 -0.98 10.61 15.66
N ASN A 149 -0.19 10.04 16.56
CA ASN A 149 1.24 10.32 16.62
C ASN A 149 1.95 9.83 15.35
N ASP A 150 1.69 8.59 14.91
CA ASP A 150 2.31 8.07 13.69
C ASP A 150 1.93 8.91 12.46
N ILE A 151 0.66 9.31 12.31
CA ILE A 151 0.22 10.22 11.23
C ILE A 151 0.97 11.54 11.29
N ARG A 152 1.00 12.20 12.45
CA ARG A 152 1.68 13.50 12.61
C ARG A 152 3.16 13.39 12.28
N ASP A 153 3.83 12.39 12.83
CA ASP A 153 5.27 12.22 12.68
C ASP A 153 5.61 11.87 11.23
N TYR A 154 4.76 11.09 10.56
CA TYR A 154 4.87 10.79 9.13
C TYR A 154 4.69 12.04 8.24
N GLN A 155 3.61 12.80 8.45
CA GLN A 155 3.32 14.01 7.68
C GLN A 155 4.45 15.04 7.84
N LYS A 156 4.96 15.22 9.06
CA LYS A 156 6.09 16.11 9.34
C LYS A 156 7.37 15.66 8.65
N LYS A 157 7.64 14.35 8.64
CA LYS A 157 8.87 13.80 8.07
C LYS A 157 8.89 13.85 6.53
N HIS A 158 7.73 13.62 5.90
CA HIS A 158 7.64 13.47 4.46
C HIS A 158 6.97 14.66 3.75
N GLU A 159 6.61 15.70 4.49
CA GLU A 159 5.95 16.92 3.99
C GLU A 159 4.73 16.58 3.12
N CYS A 160 3.91 15.65 3.59
CA CYS A 160 2.73 15.16 2.87
C CYS A 160 1.49 15.13 3.76
N LEU A 161 0.30 14.96 3.14
CA LEU A 161 -0.95 14.79 3.86
C LEU A 161 -1.43 13.33 3.80
N VAL A 162 -1.91 12.82 4.94
CA VAL A 162 -2.57 11.52 5.00
C VAL A 162 -4.09 11.74 4.92
N PRO A 163 -4.78 11.17 3.91
CA PRO A 163 -6.19 11.43 3.66
C PRO A 163 -7.07 10.73 4.70
N THR A 164 -7.27 11.39 5.84
CA THR A 164 -8.19 10.96 6.89
C THR A 164 -9.42 11.86 6.91
N ARG A 165 -10.50 11.38 7.53
CA ARG A 165 -11.73 12.15 7.72
C ARG A 165 -11.48 13.49 8.40
N GLY A 166 -10.57 13.53 9.39
CA GLY A 166 -10.24 14.72 10.16
C GLY A 166 -9.59 15.83 9.34
N ASN A 167 -8.78 15.47 8.35
CA ASN A 167 -7.98 16.42 7.57
C ASN A 167 -8.59 16.71 6.19
N LYS A 168 -9.81 16.23 5.90
CA LYS A 168 -10.45 16.34 4.57
C LYS A 168 -10.41 17.75 3.98
N LYS A 169 -10.62 18.78 4.80
CA LYS A 169 -10.66 20.19 4.35
C LYS A 169 -9.28 20.72 3.96
N ASP A 170 -8.22 20.13 4.51
CA ASP A 170 -6.84 20.55 4.29
C ASP A 170 -6.20 19.79 3.11
N ILE A 171 -6.89 18.80 2.54
CA ILE A 171 -6.43 18.06 1.37
C ILE A 171 -6.59 18.95 0.14
N GLY A 172 -5.49 19.61 -0.25
CA GLY A 172 -5.35 20.17 -1.59
C GLY A 172 -5.25 19.07 -2.66
N PRO A 173 -5.50 19.39 -3.94
CA PRO A 173 -5.64 18.41 -5.04
C PRO A 173 -4.37 17.59 -5.43
N GLY A 174 -3.34 17.49 -4.58
CA GLY A 174 -2.11 16.80 -4.98
C GLY A 174 -1.09 16.44 -3.91
N ILE A 175 -1.45 16.36 -2.62
CA ILE A 175 -0.48 16.13 -1.54
C ILE A 175 -0.68 14.74 -0.89
N THR A 176 -0.67 13.68 -1.69
CA THR A 176 -0.62 12.29 -1.16
C THR A 176 0.82 11.80 -1.10
N HIS A 177 1.03 10.70 -0.35
CA HIS A 177 2.36 10.10 -0.23
C HIS A 177 2.84 9.52 -1.56
N ARG A 178 1.95 8.87 -2.32
CA ARG A 178 2.22 8.36 -3.67
C ARG A 178 2.67 9.47 -4.62
N THR A 179 1.99 10.62 -4.60
CA THR A 179 2.35 11.77 -5.45
C THR A 179 3.75 12.27 -5.11
N LYS A 180 4.13 12.30 -3.82
CA LYS A 180 5.48 12.72 -3.41
C LYS A 180 6.57 11.76 -3.90
N ALA A 181 6.32 10.45 -3.86
CA ALA A 181 7.24 9.46 -4.41
C ALA A 181 7.45 9.65 -5.92
N ILE A 182 6.37 9.87 -6.66
CA ILE A 182 6.40 10.10 -8.11
C ILE A 182 7.08 11.44 -8.44
N GLU A 183 6.81 12.50 -7.68
CA GLU A 183 7.45 13.81 -7.84
C GLU A 183 8.98 13.69 -7.75
N LYS A 184 9.49 13.00 -6.72
CA LYS A 184 10.93 12.76 -6.54
C LYS A 184 11.54 11.96 -7.69
N PHE A 185 10.82 10.94 -8.18
CA PHE A 185 11.24 10.17 -9.34
C PHE A 185 11.34 11.05 -10.60
N ILE A 186 10.35 11.91 -10.85
CA ILE A 186 10.36 12.86 -11.99
C ILE A 186 11.51 13.86 -11.86
N GLN A 187 11.90 14.22 -10.64
CA GLN A 187 13.07 15.08 -10.36
C GLN A 187 14.43 14.36 -10.56
N GLY A 188 14.42 13.07 -10.90
CA GLY A 188 15.62 12.29 -11.18
C GLY A 188 16.24 11.61 -9.95
N GLU A 189 15.56 11.56 -8.81
CA GLU A 189 16.03 10.79 -7.66
C GLU A 189 15.95 9.28 -7.95
N CYS A 190 16.98 8.54 -7.51
CA CYS A 190 17.07 7.10 -7.68
C CYS A 190 15.99 6.38 -6.83
N PRO A 191 15.29 5.35 -7.32
CA PRO A 191 14.25 4.64 -6.57
C PRO A 191 14.68 4.14 -5.18
N GLU A 192 15.93 3.72 -5.05
CA GLU A 192 16.56 3.25 -3.81
C GLU A 192 16.69 4.38 -2.77
N ASP A 193 17.03 5.58 -3.23
CA ASP A 193 17.12 6.77 -2.39
C ASP A 193 15.72 7.23 -1.97
N ILE A 194 14.75 7.21 -2.89
CA ILE A 194 13.34 7.50 -2.59
C ILE A 194 12.82 6.52 -1.53
N ALA A 195 13.04 5.22 -1.72
CA ALA A 195 12.61 4.19 -0.78
C ALA A 195 13.23 4.39 0.62
N ARG A 196 14.52 4.70 0.68
CA ARG A 196 15.23 4.97 1.93
C ARG A 196 14.70 6.21 2.64
N ASN A 197 14.55 7.31 1.90
CA ASN A 197 14.10 8.60 2.43
C ASN A 197 12.64 8.54 2.91
N MET A 198 11.81 7.79 2.19
CA MET A 198 10.40 7.60 2.52
C MET A 198 10.12 6.40 3.44
N GLN A 199 11.16 5.68 3.88
CA GLN A 199 11.04 4.46 4.71
C GLN A 199 10.10 3.41 4.13
N HIS A 200 10.15 3.22 2.82
CA HIS A 200 9.38 2.22 2.08
C HIS A 200 10.28 1.05 1.67
N SER A 201 9.67 -0.09 1.32
CA SER A 201 10.38 -1.09 0.53
C SER A 201 10.67 -0.53 -0.85
N LEU A 202 11.79 -0.95 -1.46
CA LEU A 202 12.12 -0.57 -2.84
C LEU A 202 10.97 -0.96 -3.78
N ARG A 203 10.46 -2.17 -3.62
CA ARG A 203 9.36 -2.70 -4.42
C ARG A 203 8.07 -1.86 -4.32
N ALA A 204 7.77 -1.27 -3.17
CA ALA A 204 6.61 -0.38 -3.05
C ALA A 204 6.78 0.87 -3.90
N ILE A 205 7.98 1.47 -3.91
CA ILE A 205 8.29 2.63 -4.75
C ILE A 205 8.26 2.26 -6.23
N GLU A 206 8.87 1.14 -6.62
CA GLU A 206 8.85 0.65 -8.01
C GLU A 206 7.42 0.39 -8.51
N ARG A 207 6.53 -0.10 -7.65
CA ARG A 207 5.11 -0.28 -7.98
C ARG A 207 4.41 1.04 -8.23
N TYR A 208 4.72 2.10 -7.48
CA TYR A 208 4.19 3.45 -7.73
C TYR A 208 4.71 4.02 -9.05
N ILE A 209 6.00 3.91 -9.30
CA ILE A 209 6.64 4.37 -10.55
C ILE A 209 6.07 3.63 -11.75
N THR A 210 6.00 2.30 -11.70
CA THR A 210 5.46 1.47 -12.79
C THR A 210 4.01 1.82 -13.09
N SER A 211 3.19 2.02 -12.06
CA SER A 211 1.79 2.43 -12.23
C SER A 211 1.68 3.79 -12.92
N PHE A 212 2.51 4.75 -12.51
CA PHE A 212 2.60 6.06 -13.15
C PHE A 212 3.03 5.99 -14.61
N CYS A 213 4.14 5.28 -14.90
CA CYS A 213 4.64 5.11 -16.27
C CYS A 213 3.61 4.45 -17.19
N ARG A 214 2.87 3.46 -16.70
CA ARG A 214 1.76 2.84 -17.45
C ARG A 214 0.67 3.86 -17.79
N ILE A 215 0.25 4.69 -16.84
CA ILE A 215 -0.76 5.74 -17.08
C ILE A 215 -0.26 6.74 -18.12
N VAL A 216 0.98 7.21 -18.00
CA VAL A 216 1.58 8.16 -18.96
C VAL A 216 1.65 7.54 -20.36
N HIS A 217 2.06 6.28 -20.46
CA HIS A 217 2.13 5.57 -21.72
C HIS A 217 0.75 5.46 -22.39
N TYR A 218 -0.27 4.99 -21.67
CA TYR A 218 -1.63 4.91 -22.23
C TYR A 218 -2.20 6.28 -22.60
N GLN A 219 -1.90 7.34 -21.83
CA GLN A 219 -2.31 8.70 -22.19
C GLN A 219 -1.65 9.17 -23.49
N SER A 220 -0.38 8.82 -23.72
CA SER A 220 0.32 9.14 -24.98
C SER A 220 -0.31 8.40 -26.16
N GLU A 221 -0.61 7.10 -26.01
CA GLU A 221 -1.24 6.30 -27.07
C GLU A 221 -2.63 6.82 -27.43
N VAL A 222 -3.47 7.10 -26.44
CA VAL A 222 -4.81 7.68 -26.68
C VAL A 222 -4.70 9.04 -27.36
N SER A 223 -3.75 9.88 -26.93
CA SER A 223 -3.53 11.20 -27.53
C SER A 223 -3.08 11.11 -28.99
N ASP A 224 -2.26 10.12 -29.34
CA ASP A 224 -1.77 9.94 -30.70
C ASP A 224 -2.80 9.26 -31.61
N THR A 225 -3.64 8.38 -31.07
CA THR A 225 -4.78 7.79 -31.78
C THR A 225 -5.84 8.83 -32.13
N LEU A 226 -6.05 9.84 -31.27
CA LEU A 226 -6.99 10.94 -31.51
C LEU A 226 -6.47 12.05 -32.44
N LYS A 227 -5.15 12.08 -32.71
CA LYS A 227 -4.53 13.03 -33.66
C LYS A 227 -4.59 12.55 -35.12
N HIS A 228 -4.92 11.28 -35.36
CA HIS A 228 -5.08 10.71 -36.69
C HIS A 228 -6.51 10.15 -36.88
N PRO A 229 -7.53 11.02 -37.06
CA PRO A 229 -8.82 10.62 -37.59
C PRO A 229 -8.78 10.37 -39.10
#